data_AF-A0A4J1XBA2-F1
#
_entry.id   AF-A0A4J1XBA2-F1
#
_cell.length_a   1.000
_cell.length_b   1.000
_cell.length_c   1.000
_cell.angle_alpha   90.00
_cell.angle_beta   90.00
_cell.angle_gamma   90.00
#
_symmetry.space_group_name_H-M   'P 1'
#
loop_
_entity.id
_entity.type
_entity.pdbx_description
1 polymer ?
#
loop_
_entity_poly.entity_id
_entity_poly.type
_entity_poly.pdbx_seq_one_letter_code
_entity_poly.pdbx_strand_id
1 'polypeptide(L)' 'MVELGISTFGEITELEGTGQTYSHAERIRQLVAEIELADKVDLDVYGIG' A
#
# COMPACT_ATOMS: atom_id res chain seq x y z
N MET A 1 -22.48 11.59 5.08
CA MET A 1 -21.07 11.59 5.50
C MET A 1 -20.28 11.01 4.34
N VAL A 2 -19.11 11.58 4.03
CA VAL A 2 -18.23 11.08 2.96
C VAL A 2 -17.04 10.45 3.66
N GLU A 3 -16.66 9.26 3.24
CA GLU A 3 -15.46 8.54 3.70
C GLU A 3 -14.41 8.57 2.59
N LEU A 4 -13.15 8.78 2.95
CA LEU A 4 -12.02 8.83 2.04
C LEU A 4 -10.98 7.77 2.43
N GLY A 5 -10.50 7.06 1.43
CA GLY A 5 -9.53 6.00 1.64
C GLY A 5 -8.73 5.69 0.38
N ILE A 6 -7.78 4.77 0.53
CA ILE A 6 -6.93 4.27 -0.54
C ILE A 6 -6.98 2.76 -0.60
N SER A 7 -6.65 2.18 -1.76
CA SER A 7 -6.62 0.73 -1.94
C SER A 7 -5.44 0.29 -2.80
N THR A 8 -4.96 -0.93 -2.58
CA THR A 8 -3.88 -1.53 -3.35
C THR A 8 -4.08 -3.03 -3.56
N PHE A 9 -3.53 -3.58 -4.65
CA PHE A 9 -3.47 -5.02 -4.90
C PHE A 9 -2.26 -5.70 -4.25
N GLY A 10 -1.40 -4.93 -3.58
CA GLY A 10 -0.17 -5.47 -2.97
C GLY A 10 0.77 -6.12 -3.99
N GLU A 11 0.72 -5.68 -5.25
CA GLU A 11 1.46 -6.31 -6.34
C GLU A 11 2.98 -6.10 -6.23
N ILE A 12 3.74 -6.99 -6.88
CA ILE A 12 5.20 -6.93 -6.96
C ILE A 12 5.68 -6.69 -8.41
N THR A 13 4.78 -6.15 -9.24
CA THR A 13 5.09 -5.76 -10.62
C THR A 13 6.32 -4.86 -10.65
N GLU A 14 7.18 -5.06 -11.65
CA GLU A 14 8.39 -4.26 -11.82
C GLU A 14 8.05 -2.77 -11.88
N LEU A 15 8.77 -1.98 -11.08
CA LEU A 15 8.62 -0.53 -11.07
C LEU A 15 9.05 0.03 -12.43
N GLU A 16 8.11 0.69 -13.10
CA GLU A 16 8.28 1.20 -14.46
C GLU A 16 9.54 2.06 -14.59
N GLY A 17 10.39 1.72 -15.57
CA GLY A 17 11.63 2.44 -15.85
C GLY A 17 12.82 2.11 -14.94
N THR A 18 12.67 1.21 -13.97
CA THR A 18 13.75 0.91 -13.00
C THR A 18 14.31 -0.51 -13.07
N GLY A 19 13.58 -1.50 -13.60
CA GLY A 19 14.01 -2.91 -13.48
C GLY A 19 13.82 -3.51 -12.08
N GLN A 20 13.33 -2.73 -11.11
CA GLN A 20 13.28 -3.14 -9.72
C GLN A 20 11.96 -3.84 -9.39
N THR A 21 12.06 -5.00 -8.73
CA THR A 21 10.93 -5.69 -8.11
C THR A 21 11.16 -5.80 -6.60
N TYR A 22 10.08 -6.05 -5.85
CA TYR A 22 10.15 -6.32 -4.42
C TYR A 22 9.88 -7.80 -4.15
N SER A 23 10.53 -8.37 -3.12
CA SER A 23 10.09 -9.66 -2.61
C SER A 23 8.72 -9.53 -1.94
N HIS A 24 7.95 -10.61 -1.91
CA HIS A 24 6.67 -10.67 -1.22
C HIS A 24 6.78 -10.25 0.26
N ALA A 25 7.86 -10.66 0.93
CA ALA A 25 8.08 -10.31 2.33
C ALA A 25 8.35 -8.81 2.53
N GLU A 26 9.10 -8.18 1.61
CA GLU A 26 9.32 -6.73 1.62
C GLU A 26 8.02 -5.99 1.35
N ARG A 27 7.25 -6.43 0.35
CA ARG A 27 5.97 -5.80 0.01
C ARG A 27 4.98 -5.86 1.16
N ILE A 28 4.87 -6.98 1.87
CA ILE A 28 4.02 -7.09 3.06
C ILE A 28 4.44 -6.08 4.14
N ARG A 29 5.75 -5.90 4.39
CA ARG A 29 6.23 -4.88 5.34
C ARG A 29 5.92 -3.45 4.89
N GLN A 30 6.01 -3.18 3.59
CA GLN A 30 5.60 -1.89 3.03
C GLN A 30 4.11 -1.65 3.20
N LEU A 31 3.26 -2.64 2.94
CA LEU A 31 1.80 -2.54 3.16
C LEU A 31 1.45 -2.22 4.61
N VAL A 32 2.14 -2.84 5.58
CA VAL A 32 1.95 -2.50 7.00
C VAL A 32 2.34 -1.05 7.27
N ALA A 33 3.47 -0.59 6.73
CA ALA A 33 3.90 0.80 6.89
C ALA A 33 2.93 1.80 6.22
N GLU A 34 2.34 1.43 5.07
CA GLU A 34 1.30 2.21 4.38
C GLU A 34 0.03 2.32 5.24
N ILE A 35 -0.42 1.21 5.86
CA ILE A 35 -1.57 1.19 6.78
C ILE A 35 -1.31 2.06 8.00
N GLU A 36 -0.14 1.92 8.64
CA GLU A 36 0.23 2.75 9.79
C GLU A 36 0.30 4.24 9.44
N LEU A 37 0.69 4.58 8.21
CA LEU A 37 0.67 5.96 7.74
C LEU A 37 -0.76 6.45 7.51
N ALA A 38 -1.61 5.64 6.88
CA ALA A 38 -3.02 5.97 6.64
C ALA A 38 -3.76 6.28 7.95
N ASP A 39 -3.53 5.49 8.99
CA ASP A 39 -4.05 5.74 10.35
C ASP A 39 -3.54 7.07 10.93
N LYS A 40 -2.23 7.36 10.80
CA LYS A 40 -1.63 8.62 11.29
C LYS A 40 -2.17 9.87 10.61
N VAL A 41 -2.64 9.75 9.36
CA VAL A 41 -3.20 10.87 8.59
C VAL A 41 -4.73 10.87 8.57
N ASP A 42 -5.37 10.03 9.39
CA ASP A 42 -6.82 9.98 9.60
C ASP A 42 -7.61 9.65 8.31
N LEU A 43 -7.11 8.71 7.49
CA LEU A 43 -7.90 8.14 6.41
C LEU A 43 -8.95 7.16 6.97
N ASP A 44 -10.17 7.23 6.44
CA ASP A 44 -11.28 6.39 6.92
C ASP A 44 -11.10 4.91 6.54
N VAL A 45 -10.44 4.63 5.40
CA VAL A 45 -10.33 3.26 4.86
C VAL A 45 -8.97 3.00 4.20
N TYR A 46 -8.42 1.81 4.45
CA TYR A 46 -7.32 1.22 3.68
C TYR A 46 -7.71 -0.18 3.17
N GLY A 47 -7.84 -0.34 1.86
CA GLY A 47 -8.29 -1.59 1.22
C GLY A 47 -7.14 -2.40 0.61
N ILE A 48 -7.21 -3.73 0.73
CA ILE A 48 -6.32 -4.66 0.02
C ILE A 48 -7.18 -5.59 -0.85
N GLY A 49 -6.83 -5.71 -2.13
CA GLY A 49 -7.54 -6.51 -3.14
C GLY A 49 -6.69 -7.58 -3.81
#